data_AF-A0A1S1J763-F1
#
_entry.id   AF-A0A1S1J763-F1
#
_cell.length_a   1.000
_cell.length_b   1.000
_cell.length_c   1.000
_cell.angle_alpha   90.00
_cell.angle_beta   90.00
_cell.angle_gamma   90.00
#
_symmetry.space_group_name_H-M   'P 1'
#
loop_
_entity.id
_entity.type
_entity.pdbx_description
1 polymer ?
#
loop_
_entity_poly.entity_id
_entity_poly.type
_entity_poly.pdbx_seq_one_letter_code
_entity_poly.pdbx_strand_id
1 'polypeptide(L)'
;MYSKSKILLIIFYVLIIANLFSYSTIIYLEKLFQNNDKILEVIITVNGIFSAILTTFLFGRLNISKESKITAKANAISLSEKITALRRILYEVTNYYGVWKHDNSTKNLLEVNKFKSVDYFDYKLMSYSDYKPEDYELIEELNEHEDHLDVESDMFLSMISIVNNRKKPEVFETVLYNDYYDNELIYEIDFLQRLSEINHLSRLSSNLNKYDVFDYNKLNKDSKDRLSRLIHEINSNYDLEKYNFKEMLAVICSDIESDILPKLLKSVKRVNDGLSVIEIDIINTIKVSLLIGVILPLLNLAISEYAMKEFISILFIVANFSMFFYFVFRIKKFSNEQI
;
A
#
# COMPACT_ATOMS: atom_id res chain seq x y z
N MET A 1 3.91 -26.97 -20.94
CA MET A 1 3.48 -25.86 -21.82
C MET A 1 2.47 -26.40 -22.84
N TYR A 2 1.18 -26.13 -22.68
CA TYR A 2 0.21 -26.45 -23.74
C TYR A 2 0.43 -25.47 -24.90
N SER A 3 0.57 -25.99 -26.13
CA SER A 3 0.70 -25.14 -27.32
C SER A 3 -0.55 -24.27 -27.46
N LYS A 4 -0.39 -23.00 -27.84
CA LYS A 4 -1.52 -22.07 -28.08
C LYS A 4 -2.63 -22.70 -28.94
N SER A 5 -2.28 -23.61 -29.85
CA SER A 5 -3.22 -24.39 -30.67
C SER A 5 -4.16 -25.30 -29.86
N LYS A 6 -3.70 -25.94 -28.77
CA LYS A 6 -4.56 -26.78 -27.93
C LYS A 6 -5.57 -25.95 -27.13
N ILE A 7 -5.18 -24.75 -26.68
CA ILE A 7 -6.08 -23.83 -25.96
C ILE A 7 -7.18 -23.33 -26.90
N LEU A 8 -6.82 -22.94 -28.13
CA LEU A 8 -7.79 -22.55 -29.17
C LEU A 8 -8.76 -23.68 -29.52
N LEU A 9 -8.26 -24.92 -29.61
CA LEU A 9 -9.10 -26.08 -29.89
C LEU A 9 -10.11 -26.36 -28.76
N ILE A 10 -9.68 -26.20 -27.50
CA ILE A 10 -10.55 -26.36 -26.33
C ILE A 10 -11.63 -25.26 -26.31
N ILE A 11 -11.25 -24.00 -26.55
CA ILE A 11 -12.22 -22.89 -26.64
C ILE A 11 -13.22 -23.15 -27.75
N PHE A 12 -12.75 -23.60 -28.91
CA PHE A 12 -13.61 -23.95 -30.04
C PHE A 12 -14.58 -25.09 -29.73
N TYR A 13 -14.12 -26.15 -29.07
CA TYR A 13 -14.98 -27.26 -28.62
C TYR A 13 -16.00 -26.82 -27.57
N VAL A 14 -15.61 -25.97 -26.61
CA VAL A 14 -16.52 -25.40 -25.62
C VAL A 14 -17.58 -24.53 -26.31
N LEU A 15 -17.21 -23.73 -27.30
CA LEU A 15 -18.15 -22.94 -28.10
C LEU A 15 -19.10 -23.82 -28.91
N ILE A 16 -18.63 -24.93 -29.49
CA ILE A 16 -19.49 -25.88 -30.22
C ILE A 16 -20.46 -26.57 -29.27
N ILE A 17 -19.98 -27.07 -28.13
CA ILE A 17 -20.83 -27.74 -27.13
C ILE A 17 -21.84 -26.73 -26.55
N ALA A 18 -21.41 -25.50 -26.27
CA ALA A 18 -22.31 -24.44 -25.84
C ALA A 18 -23.35 -24.14 -26.91
N ASN A 19 -22.98 -24.05 -28.19
CA ASN A 19 -23.92 -23.83 -29.30
C ASN A 19 -24.88 -25.01 -29.52
N LEU A 20 -24.41 -26.26 -29.40
CA LEU A 20 -25.25 -27.46 -29.53
C LEU A 20 -26.19 -27.61 -28.34
N PHE A 21 -25.71 -27.34 -27.13
CA PHE A 21 -26.54 -27.28 -25.95
C PHE A 21 -27.58 -26.17 -26.10
N SER A 22 -27.16 -24.98 -26.50
CA SER A 22 -28.05 -23.85 -26.82
C SER A 22 -29.10 -24.25 -27.85
N TYR A 23 -28.71 -24.89 -28.97
CA TYR A 23 -29.61 -25.33 -30.03
C TYR A 23 -30.62 -26.39 -29.57
N SER A 24 -30.17 -27.38 -28.79
CA SER A 24 -31.07 -28.36 -28.18
C SER A 24 -32.01 -27.74 -27.17
N THR A 25 -31.53 -26.73 -26.44
CA THR A 25 -32.33 -25.95 -25.50
C THR A 25 -33.33 -25.10 -26.29
N ILE A 26 -32.92 -24.45 -27.38
CA ILE A 26 -33.77 -23.66 -28.29
C ILE A 26 -34.92 -24.51 -28.82
N ILE A 27 -34.66 -25.69 -29.39
CA ILE A 27 -35.72 -26.58 -29.93
C ILE A 27 -36.68 -27.03 -28.81
N TYR A 28 -36.15 -27.30 -27.63
CA TYR A 28 -36.96 -27.69 -26.47
C TYR A 28 -37.77 -26.51 -25.92
N LEU A 29 -37.20 -25.31 -25.93
CA LEU A 29 -37.84 -24.05 -25.54
C LEU A 29 -38.91 -23.64 -26.58
N GLU A 30 -38.64 -23.69 -27.88
CA GLU A 30 -39.61 -23.43 -28.96
C GLU A 30 -40.89 -24.26 -28.80
N LYS A 31 -40.73 -25.54 -28.39
CA LYS A 31 -41.86 -26.44 -28.10
C LYS A 31 -42.58 -26.15 -26.77
N LEU A 32 -41.88 -25.64 -25.76
CA LEU A 32 -42.45 -25.30 -24.46
C LEU A 32 -43.08 -23.89 -24.43
N PHE A 33 -42.68 -22.99 -25.34
CA PHE A 33 -42.91 -21.56 -25.20
C PHE A 33 -43.52 -20.92 -26.46
N GLN A 34 -44.75 -21.30 -26.81
CA GLN A 34 -45.58 -20.58 -27.79
C GLN A 34 -45.94 -19.12 -27.38
N ASN A 35 -45.41 -18.60 -26.26
CA ASN A 35 -45.68 -17.28 -25.70
C ASN A 35 -44.36 -16.57 -25.31
N ASN A 36 -43.77 -15.83 -26.27
CA ASN A 36 -42.49 -15.13 -26.11
C ASN A 36 -42.45 -14.12 -24.95
N ASP A 37 -43.59 -13.51 -24.60
CA ASP A 37 -43.65 -12.50 -23.54
C ASP A 37 -43.37 -13.10 -22.14
N LYS A 38 -43.78 -14.34 -21.89
CA LYS A 38 -43.49 -15.04 -20.62
C LYS A 38 -42.01 -15.38 -20.45
N ILE A 39 -41.31 -15.67 -21.55
CA ILE A 39 -39.87 -15.97 -21.51
C ILE A 39 -39.10 -14.71 -21.10
N LEU A 40 -39.44 -13.58 -21.70
CA LEU A 40 -38.76 -12.32 -21.43
C LEU A 40 -39.01 -11.86 -19.98
N GLU A 41 -40.20 -12.09 -19.45
CA GLU A 41 -40.53 -11.92 -18.03
C GLU A 41 -39.67 -12.79 -17.11
N VAL A 42 -39.50 -14.08 -17.45
CA VAL A 42 -38.63 -14.99 -16.68
C VAL A 42 -37.17 -14.55 -16.73
N ILE A 43 -36.66 -14.14 -17.90
CA ILE A 43 -35.28 -13.63 -18.04
C ILE A 43 -35.06 -12.41 -17.16
N ILE A 44 -35.97 -11.43 -17.22
CA ILE A 44 -35.89 -10.22 -16.41
C ILE A 44 -35.94 -10.59 -14.93
N THR A 45 -36.84 -11.50 -14.53
CA THR A 45 -37.01 -11.93 -13.14
C THR A 45 -35.75 -12.64 -12.62
N VAL A 46 -35.22 -13.61 -13.36
CA VAL A 46 -34.01 -14.35 -12.98
C VAL A 46 -32.81 -13.40 -12.88
N ASN A 47 -32.64 -12.47 -13.82
CA ASN A 47 -31.58 -11.47 -13.76
C ASN A 47 -31.75 -10.47 -12.63
N GLY A 48 -32.99 -10.11 -12.30
CA GLY A 48 -33.30 -9.30 -11.13
C GLY A 48 -32.85 -9.98 -9.83
N ILE A 49 -33.23 -11.25 -9.64
CA ILE A 49 -32.82 -12.06 -8.50
C ILE A 49 -31.28 -12.21 -8.47
N PHE A 50 -30.68 -12.56 -9.60
CA PHE A 50 -29.24 -12.76 -9.72
C PHE A 50 -28.46 -11.48 -9.40
N SER A 51 -28.88 -10.35 -9.95
CA SER A 51 -28.26 -9.05 -9.69
C SER A 51 -28.43 -8.62 -8.23
N ALA A 52 -29.56 -8.93 -7.59
CA ALA A 52 -29.77 -8.70 -6.16
C ALA A 52 -28.80 -9.52 -5.29
N ILE A 53 -28.58 -10.80 -5.62
CA ILE A 53 -27.60 -11.66 -4.96
C ILE A 53 -26.19 -11.09 -5.12
N LEU A 54 -25.79 -10.73 -6.34
CA LEU A 54 -24.49 -10.12 -6.62
C LEU A 54 -24.26 -8.82 -5.85
N THR A 55 -25.27 -7.96 -5.84
CA THR A 55 -25.22 -6.67 -5.16
C THR A 55 -25.10 -6.86 -3.65
N THR A 56 -25.85 -7.79 -3.08
CA THR A 56 -25.76 -8.14 -1.65
C THR A 56 -24.37 -8.66 -1.30
N PHE A 57 -23.81 -9.56 -2.14
CA PHE A 57 -22.46 -10.07 -1.97
C PHE A 57 -21.39 -8.97 -2.07
N LEU A 58 -21.52 -8.08 -3.06
CA LEU A 58 -20.65 -6.91 -3.22
C LEU A 58 -20.68 -6.03 -1.96
N PHE A 59 -21.85 -5.69 -1.45
CA PHE A 59 -21.97 -4.88 -0.23
C PHE A 59 -21.35 -5.57 0.98
N GLY A 60 -21.54 -6.87 1.14
CA GLY A 60 -20.86 -7.64 2.19
C GLY A 60 -19.33 -7.54 2.09
N ARG A 61 -18.79 -7.65 0.88
CA ARG A 61 -17.34 -7.52 0.62
C ARG A 61 -16.83 -6.11 0.87
N LEU A 62 -17.53 -5.09 0.38
CA LEU A 62 -17.19 -3.69 0.60
C LEU A 62 -17.20 -3.34 2.09
N ASN A 63 -18.13 -3.89 2.87
CA ASN A 63 -18.16 -3.72 4.33
C ASN A 63 -16.94 -4.36 5.00
N ILE A 64 -16.60 -5.60 4.64
CA ILE A 64 -15.38 -6.27 5.17
C ILE A 64 -14.11 -5.48 4.80
N SER A 65 -14.02 -5.02 3.55
CA SER A 65 -12.90 -4.19 3.07
C SER A 65 -12.80 -2.88 3.84
N LYS A 66 -13.94 -2.22 4.08
CA LYS A 66 -14.04 -1.01 4.90
C LYS A 66 -13.56 -1.25 6.33
N GLU A 67 -14.04 -2.31 7.00
CA GLU A 67 -13.62 -2.66 8.37
C GLU A 67 -12.12 -2.98 8.45
N SER A 68 -11.61 -3.71 7.45
CA SER A 68 -10.18 -4.02 7.34
C SER A 68 -9.34 -2.74 7.19
N LYS A 69 -9.80 -1.78 6.38
CA LYS A 69 -9.15 -0.47 6.21
C LYS A 69 -9.19 0.38 7.48
N ILE A 70 -10.30 0.37 8.22
CA ILE A 70 -10.40 1.08 9.51
C ILE A 70 -9.38 0.51 10.49
N THR A 71 -9.31 -0.81 10.61
CA THR A 71 -8.32 -1.49 11.47
C THR A 71 -6.89 -1.19 11.01
N ALA A 72 -6.63 -1.22 9.70
CA ALA A 72 -5.32 -0.89 9.14
C ALA A 72 -4.94 0.58 9.40
N LYS A 73 -5.90 1.52 9.31
CA LYS A 73 -5.69 2.95 9.62
C LYS A 73 -5.27 3.13 11.08
N ALA A 74 -6.00 2.52 12.01
CA ALA A 74 -5.67 2.58 13.44
C ALA A 74 -4.27 2.03 13.74
N ASN A 75 -3.90 0.90 13.13
CA ASN A 75 -2.55 0.35 13.25
C ASN A 75 -1.49 1.26 12.63
N ALA A 76 -1.76 1.85 11.46
CA ALA A 76 -0.84 2.74 10.78
C ALA A 76 -0.58 4.01 11.60
N ILE A 77 -1.60 4.58 12.24
CA ILE A 77 -1.48 5.72 13.16
C ILE A 77 -0.57 5.35 14.33
N SER A 78 -0.90 4.27 15.06
CA SER A 78 -0.13 3.86 16.24
C SER A 78 1.33 3.55 15.92
N LEU A 79 1.61 2.92 14.78
CA LEU A 79 2.99 2.65 14.35
C LEU A 79 3.70 3.91 13.85
N SER A 80 2.98 4.84 13.21
CA SER A 80 3.53 6.14 12.80
C SER A 80 3.92 6.98 14.01
N GLU A 81 3.15 6.96 15.10
CA GLU A 81 3.49 7.64 16.36
C GLU A 81 4.85 7.18 16.89
N LYS A 82 5.16 5.88 16.81
CA LYS A 82 6.49 5.35 17.20
C LYS A 82 7.63 5.86 16.32
N ILE A 83 7.40 5.96 15.01
CA ILE A 83 8.36 6.59 14.08
C ILE A 83 8.55 8.07 14.41
N THR A 84 7.47 8.78 14.75
CA THR A 84 7.51 10.18 15.18
C THR A 84 8.30 10.34 16.47
N ALA A 85 8.11 9.46 17.45
CA ALA A 85 8.88 9.47 18.68
C ALA A 85 10.38 9.23 18.43
N LEU A 86 10.74 8.28 17.55
CA LEU A 86 12.14 8.12 17.10
C LEU A 86 12.66 9.42 16.45
N ARG A 87 11.90 10.02 15.53
CA ARG A 87 12.29 11.28 14.89
C ARG A 87 12.53 12.39 15.90
N ARG A 88 11.69 12.51 16.92
CA ARG A 88 11.87 13.47 18.02
C ARG A 88 13.12 13.18 18.85
N ILE A 89 13.44 11.91 19.09
CA ILE A 89 14.71 11.51 19.73
C ILE A 89 15.91 11.97 18.89
N LEU A 90 15.90 11.67 17.59
CA LEU A 90 16.97 12.05 16.67
C LEU A 90 17.10 13.58 16.55
N TYR A 91 15.97 14.29 16.57
CA TYR A 91 15.95 15.74 16.60
C TYR A 91 16.66 16.29 17.84
N GLU A 92 16.34 15.80 19.05
CA GLU A 92 17.01 16.24 20.28
C GLU A 92 18.52 16.01 20.22
N VAL A 93 18.98 14.90 19.63
CA VAL A 93 20.42 14.60 19.51
C VAL A 93 21.12 15.46 18.45
N THR A 94 20.43 15.81 17.36
CA THR A 94 21.01 16.58 16.24
C THR A 94 20.91 18.08 16.43
N ASN A 95 19.93 18.59 17.21
CA ASN A 95 19.64 20.01 17.32
C ASN A 95 20.68 20.82 18.11
N TYR A 96 21.32 20.26 19.15
CA TYR A 96 22.25 21.01 20.00
C TYR A 96 23.70 20.98 19.49
N TYR A 97 24.34 22.15 19.42
CA TYR A 97 25.80 22.24 19.26
C TYR A 97 26.51 21.87 20.56
N GLY A 98 27.69 21.27 20.44
CA GLY A 98 28.51 20.74 21.51
C GLY A 98 28.27 19.25 21.80
N VAL A 99 27.15 18.68 21.36
CA VAL A 99 26.78 17.27 21.60
C VAL A 99 27.61 16.31 20.77
N TRP A 100 27.93 16.67 19.52
CA TRP A 100 28.77 15.85 18.65
C TRP A 100 30.24 16.11 18.93
N LYS A 101 31.08 15.09 18.74
CA LYS A 101 32.53 15.25 18.97
C LYS A 101 33.17 16.27 18.01
N HIS A 102 32.66 16.34 16.79
CA HIS A 102 33.20 17.16 15.71
C HIS A 102 32.12 18.04 15.05
N ASP A 103 31.31 18.77 15.84
CA ASP A 103 30.20 19.60 15.33
C ASP A 103 30.60 20.54 14.18
N ASN A 104 31.79 21.14 14.23
CA ASN A 104 32.23 22.05 13.19
C ASN A 104 32.47 21.34 11.85
N SER A 105 32.96 20.10 11.85
CA SER A 105 33.25 19.35 10.63
C SER A 105 32.02 18.62 10.10
N THR A 106 31.07 18.24 10.96
CA THR A 106 29.88 17.48 10.54
C THR A 106 28.66 18.38 10.40
N LYS A 107 28.23 19.00 11.50
CA LYS A 107 26.98 19.73 11.58
C LYS A 107 27.03 21.03 10.79
N ASN A 108 28.10 21.83 10.91
CA ASN A 108 28.21 23.05 10.08
C ASN A 108 28.26 22.70 8.59
N LEU A 109 29.00 21.64 8.23
CA LEU A 109 29.10 21.17 6.85
C LEU A 109 27.73 20.81 6.28
N LEU A 110 26.92 20.08 7.04
CA LEU A 110 25.64 19.54 6.57
C LEU A 110 24.44 20.48 6.80
N GLU A 111 24.48 21.43 7.73
CA GLU A 111 23.32 22.29 8.04
C GLU A 111 23.46 23.74 7.59
N VAL A 112 24.70 24.26 7.48
CA VAL A 112 24.96 25.69 7.21
C VAL A 112 25.42 25.93 5.77
N ASN A 113 26.13 24.96 5.18
CA ASN A 113 26.70 25.09 3.84
C ASN A 113 25.75 24.60 2.74
N LYS A 114 26.26 24.57 1.50
CA LYS A 114 25.53 24.11 0.31
C LYS A 114 25.04 22.65 0.37
N PHE A 115 25.57 21.82 1.28
CA PHE A 115 25.19 20.41 1.42
C PHE A 115 23.89 20.20 2.20
N LYS A 116 23.18 21.27 2.57
CA LYS A 116 21.91 21.21 3.30
C LYS A 116 20.82 20.40 2.59
N SER A 117 20.83 20.35 1.27
CA SER A 117 19.85 19.58 0.48
C SER A 117 20.19 18.09 0.33
N VAL A 118 21.44 17.69 0.57
CA VAL A 118 21.89 16.30 0.38
C VAL A 118 21.11 15.38 1.31
N ASP A 119 20.40 14.39 0.77
CA ASP A 119 19.64 13.42 1.55
C ASP A 119 20.41 12.10 1.72
N TYR A 120 20.31 11.48 2.90
CA TYR A 120 21.03 10.23 3.18
C TYR A 120 20.62 9.08 2.26
N PHE A 121 19.36 9.03 1.81
CA PHE A 121 18.90 7.98 0.90
C PHE A 121 19.66 8.04 -0.43
N ASP A 122 19.71 9.21 -1.05
CA ASP A 122 20.43 9.41 -2.31
C ASP A 122 21.93 9.15 -2.14
N TYR A 123 22.51 9.74 -1.09
CA TYR A 123 23.92 9.58 -0.73
C TYR A 123 24.28 8.09 -0.59
N LYS A 124 23.47 7.32 0.14
CA LYS A 124 23.76 5.90 0.37
C LYS A 124 23.49 5.06 -0.87
N LEU A 125 22.37 5.28 -1.57
CA LEU A 125 22.00 4.48 -2.73
C LEU A 125 23.02 4.63 -3.87
N MET A 126 23.56 5.84 -4.06
CA MET A 126 24.67 6.09 -4.99
C MET A 126 25.94 5.30 -4.60
N SER A 127 26.17 5.05 -3.31
CA SER A 127 27.37 4.38 -2.83
C SER A 127 27.43 2.87 -3.13
N TYR A 128 26.33 2.25 -3.59
CA TYR A 128 26.29 0.79 -3.83
C TYR A 128 25.43 0.35 -5.03
N SER A 129 24.94 1.29 -5.84
CA SER A 129 24.15 0.99 -7.04
C SER A 129 24.46 1.99 -8.16
N ASP A 130 23.97 1.71 -9.37
CA ASP A 130 24.08 2.62 -10.52
C ASP A 130 23.11 3.81 -10.44
N TYR A 131 22.52 4.06 -9.28
CA TYR A 131 21.60 5.17 -9.04
C TYR A 131 22.31 6.51 -9.17
N LYS A 132 21.74 7.41 -9.98
CA LYS A 132 22.21 8.78 -10.16
C LYS A 132 21.16 9.76 -9.67
N PRO A 133 21.30 10.32 -8.45
CA PRO A 133 20.40 11.34 -7.94
C PRO A 133 20.48 12.64 -8.75
N GLU A 134 19.49 13.51 -8.56
CA GLU A 134 19.47 14.85 -9.15
C GLU A 134 20.66 15.69 -8.67
N ASP A 135 21.03 15.56 -7.39
CA ASP A 135 22.15 16.27 -6.75
C ASP A 135 23.47 15.47 -6.80
N TYR A 136 23.69 14.67 -7.86
CA TYR A 136 24.86 13.78 -7.98
C TYR A 136 26.20 14.51 -7.74
N GLU A 137 26.44 15.62 -8.43
CA GLU A 137 27.71 16.38 -8.32
C GLU A 137 27.92 16.93 -6.89
N LEU A 138 26.83 17.36 -6.23
CA LEU A 138 26.89 17.88 -4.86
C LEU A 138 27.20 16.77 -3.86
N ILE A 139 26.74 15.54 -4.11
CA ILE A 139 27.04 14.36 -3.29
C ILE A 139 28.48 13.90 -3.49
N GLU A 140 29.01 13.90 -4.72
CA GLU A 140 30.44 13.65 -4.96
C GLU A 140 31.31 14.68 -4.24
N GLU A 141 30.96 15.97 -4.38
CA GLU A 141 31.70 17.02 -3.72
C GLU A 141 31.66 16.92 -2.18
N LEU A 142 30.53 16.49 -1.60
CA LEU A 142 30.45 16.23 -0.17
C LEU A 142 31.42 15.11 0.26
N ASN A 143 31.49 14.02 -0.51
CA ASN A 143 32.38 12.89 -0.22
C ASN A 143 33.86 13.28 -0.28
N GLU A 144 34.22 14.23 -1.14
CA GLU A 144 35.59 14.70 -1.33
C GLU A 144 35.95 15.90 -0.43
N HIS A 145 34.99 16.43 0.34
CA HIS A 145 35.19 17.63 1.16
C HIS A 145 36.14 17.37 2.33
N GLU A 146 37.05 18.30 2.61
CA GLU A 146 38.10 18.13 3.64
C GLU A 146 37.56 17.93 5.06
N ASP A 147 36.44 18.58 5.38
CA ASP A 147 35.75 18.43 6.66
C ASP A 147 34.83 17.18 6.74
N HIS A 148 34.68 16.42 5.65
CA HIS A 148 33.84 15.23 5.66
C HIS A 148 34.49 14.10 6.44
N LEU A 149 33.96 13.83 7.63
CA LEU A 149 34.34 12.66 8.44
C LEU A 149 33.44 11.48 8.09
N ASP A 150 34.00 10.43 7.46
CA ASP A 150 33.25 9.27 6.93
C ASP A 150 32.20 8.69 7.88
N VAL A 151 32.51 8.59 9.18
CA VAL A 151 31.60 7.98 10.15
C VAL A 151 30.66 9.02 10.74
N GLU A 152 31.19 10.11 11.28
CA GLU A 152 30.38 11.10 11.98
C GLU A 152 29.47 11.90 11.05
N SER A 153 29.94 12.24 9.84
CA SER A 153 29.14 12.94 8.82
C SER A 153 28.04 12.02 8.29
N ASP A 154 28.35 10.77 7.97
CA ASP A 154 27.35 9.77 7.58
C ASP A 154 26.28 9.57 8.65
N MET A 155 26.70 9.44 9.91
CA MET A 155 25.76 9.26 11.03
C MET A 155 24.90 10.50 11.24
N PHE A 156 25.49 11.70 11.20
CA PHE A 156 24.74 12.94 11.32
C PHE A 156 23.74 13.07 10.17
N LEU A 157 24.19 12.90 8.92
CA LEU A 157 23.39 12.93 7.71
C LEU A 157 22.25 11.91 7.77
N SER A 158 22.54 10.70 8.23
CA SER A 158 21.56 9.62 8.44
C SER A 158 20.47 10.04 9.42
N MET A 159 20.84 10.57 10.59
CA MET A 159 19.88 11.00 11.60
C MET A 159 19.04 12.19 11.12
N ILE A 160 19.69 13.24 10.59
CA ILE A 160 19.01 14.47 10.19
C ILE A 160 18.11 14.26 8.96
N SER A 161 18.39 13.30 8.08
CA SER A 161 17.51 12.96 6.94
C SER A 161 16.25 12.21 7.38
N ILE A 162 16.27 11.52 8.53
CA ILE A 162 15.06 10.93 9.13
C ILE A 162 14.21 12.03 9.79
N VAL A 163 14.87 13.00 10.41
CA VAL A 163 14.24 14.14 11.09
C VAL A 163 13.61 15.09 10.06
N ASN A 164 14.40 15.57 9.11
CA ASN A 164 14.01 16.55 8.11
C ASN A 164 13.98 15.87 6.75
N ASN A 165 12.89 16.02 5.99
CA ASN A 165 12.95 15.71 4.56
C ASN A 165 13.75 16.82 3.88
N ARG A 166 15.04 16.58 3.67
CA ARG A 166 15.99 17.58 3.19
C ARG A 166 15.66 18.09 1.78
N LYS A 167 14.91 17.30 1.00
CA LYS A 167 14.37 17.68 -0.31
C LYS A 167 13.04 18.43 -0.26
N LYS A 168 12.24 18.25 0.80
CA LYS A 168 10.93 18.91 0.98
C LYS A 168 10.72 19.30 2.45
N PRO A 169 11.44 20.34 2.95
CA PRO A 169 11.47 20.69 4.37
C PRO A 169 10.07 21.04 4.93
N GLU A 170 9.23 21.70 4.12
CA GLU A 170 7.88 22.14 4.51
C GLU A 170 6.93 20.99 4.92
N VAL A 171 7.17 19.76 4.46
CA VAL A 171 6.26 18.62 4.67
C VAL A 171 6.33 18.08 6.10
N PHE A 172 7.43 18.33 6.82
CA PHE A 172 7.74 17.59 8.05
C PHE A 172 7.94 18.44 9.31
N GLU A 173 8.05 19.78 9.16
CA GLU A 173 8.21 20.69 10.31
C GLU A 173 6.98 20.65 11.23
N THR A 174 5.76 20.62 10.70
CA THR A 174 4.55 20.66 11.54
C THR A 174 4.44 19.46 12.47
N VAL A 175 4.91 18.28 12.04
CA VAL A 175 4.80 17.00 12.76
C VAL A 175 5.72 16.90 13.99
N LEU A 176 6.91 17.49 13.91
CA LEU A 176 7.91 17.39 14.97
C LEU A 176 7.57 18.27 16.18
N TYR A 177 6.95 19.43 15.95
CA TYR A 177 6.85 20.50 16.94
C TYR A 177 5.47 20.67 17.58
N ASN A 178 4.41 20.06 17.04
CA ASN A 178 3.10 20.13 17.65
C ASN A 178 2.87 18.89 18.55
N ASP A 179 3.00 19.08 19.87
CA ASP A 179 2.59 18.07 20.85
C ASP A 179 1.05 17.88 20.85
N TYR A 180 0.31 18.76 20.18
CA TYR A 180 -1.15 18.75 20.00
C TYR A 180 -1.61 18.25 18.62
N TYR A 181 -0.75 17.58 17.84
CA TYR A 181 -1.16 17.08 16.53
C TYR A 181 -2.38 16.16 16.68
N ASP A 182 -3.45 16.44 15.94
CA ASP A 182 -4.59 15.53 15.83
C ASP A 182 -4.06 14.13 15.49
N ASN A 183 -4.40 13.14 16.32
CA ASN A 183 -3.84 11.78 16.40
C ASN A 183 -4.13 10.91 15.15
N GLU A 184 -3.99 11.44 13.95
CA GLU A 184 -4.25 10.74 12.68
C GLU A 184 -3.07 10.77 11.71
N LEU A 185 -1.87 11.14 12.16
CA LEU A 185 -0.70 11.16 11.29
C LEU A 185 -0.39 9.75 10.77
N ILE A 186 -0.31 9.62 9.45
CA ILE A 186 0.19 8.44 8.75
C ILE A 186 1.27 8.90 7.78
N TYR A 187 2.47 8.34 7.91
CA TYR A 187 3.56 8.65 6.99
C TYR A 187 3.26 8.19 5.56
N GLU A 188 3.69 9.00 4.59
CA GLU A 188 3.61 8.66 3.18
C GLU A 188 4.40 7.38 2.86
N ILE A 189 3.87 6.59 1.93
CA ILE A 189 4.49 5.31 1.54
C ILE A 189 5.91 5.49 1.00
N ASP A 190 6.16 6.56 0.23
CA ASP A 190 7.46 6.85 -0.39
C ASP A 190 8.54 7.12 0.67
N PHE A 191 8.20 7.78 1.78
CA PHE A 191 9.13 7.97 2.89
C PHE A 191 9.50 6.63 3.53
N LEU A 192 8.49 5.80 3.83
CA LEU A 192 8.68 4.51 4.49
C LEU A 192 9.46 3.52 3.59
N GLN A 193 9.21 3.54 2.28
CA GLN A 193 9.92 2.70 1.32
C GLN A 193 11.40 3.08 1.23
N ARG A 194 11.71 4.38 1.18
CA ARG A 194 13.10 4.85 1.17
C ARG A 194 13.88 4.40 2.41
N LEU A 195 13.28 4.50 3.60
CA LEU A 195 13.90 3.99 4.83
C LEU A 195 14.23 2.49 4.71
N SER A 196 13.26 1.70 4.22
CA SER A 196 13.39 0.25 4.11
C SER A 196 14.38 -0.19 3.03
N GLU A 197 14.40 0.49 1.88
CA GLU A 197 15.21 0.09 0.71
C GLU A 197 16.71 0.13 1.00
N ILE A 198 17.16 1.12 1.76
CA ILE A 198 18.57 1.25 2.14
C ILE A 198 18.88 0.57 3.49
N ASN A 199 17.89 -0.07 4.13
CA ASN A 199 17.94 -0.57 5.51
C ASN A 199 18.43 0.51 6.49
N HIS A 200 17.85 1.70 6.41
CA HIS A 200 18.36 2.93 7.01
C HIS A 200 18.61 2.77 8.51
N LEU A 201 17.61 2.31 9.27
CA LEU A 201 17.71 2.25 10.73
C LEU A 201 18.61 1.10 11.20
N SER A 202 18.67 -0.01 10.45
CA SER A 202 19.66 -1.07 10.71
C SER A 202 21.10 -0.57 10.55
N ARG A 203 21.37 0.23 9.51
CA ARG A 203 22.71 0.83 9.33
C ARG A 203 23.04 1.81 10.45
N LEU A 204 22.08 2.67 10.82
CA LEU A 204 22.24 3.59 11.93
C LEU A 204 22.52 2.83 13.26
N SER A 205 21.76 1.77 13.53
CA SER A 205 21.98 0.88 14.67
C SER A 205 23.39 0.27 14.68
N SER A 206 23.84 -0.25 13.53
CA SER A 206 25.20 -0.82 13.41
C SER A 206 26.29 0.20 13.72
N ASN A 207 26.13 1.44 13.22
CA ASN A 207 27.11 2.50 13.45
C ASN A 207 27.11 2.97 14.92
N LEU A 208 25.93 3.11 15.54
CA LEU A 208 25.80 3.44 16.96
C LEU A 208 26.49 2.41 17.86
N ASN A 209 26.42 1.12 17.53
CA ASN A 209 27.09 0.09 18.31
C ASN A 209 28.63 0.12 18.17
N LYS A 210 29.14 0.59 17.02
CA LYS A 210 30.59 0.56 16.72
C LYS A 210 31.31 1.84 17.12
N TYR A 211 30.67 2.98 16.93
CA TYR A 211 31.31 4.29 17.02
C TYR A 211 30.72 5.10 18.17
N ASP A 212 31.53 6.03 18.66
CA ASP A 212 31.14 6.94 19.73
C ASP A 212 31.24 8.36 19.18
N VAL A 213 30.14 8.88 18.66
CA VAL A 213 30.12 10.09 17.81
C VAL A 213 29.45 11.30 18.49
N PHE A 214 28.66 11.06 19.55
CA PHE A 214 28.02 12.10 20.36
C PHE A 214 28.02 11.74 21.84
N ASP A 215 27.95 12.76 22.70
CA ASP A 215 27.99 12.61 24.16
C ASP A 215 26.64 12.99 24.79
N TYR A 216 25.88 11.97 25.21
CA TYR A 216 24.60 12.14 25.91
C TYR A 216 24.71 13.01 27.17
N ASN A 217 25.87 13.02 27.85
CA ASN A 217 26.03 13.78 29.08
C ASN A 217 25.98 15.29 28.85
N LYS A 218 26.31 15.75 27.64
CA LYS A 218 26.27 17.16 27.25
C LYS A 218 24.86 17.70 27.02
N LEU A 219 23.85 16.83 26.92
CA LEU A 219 22.46 17.26 26.88
C LEU A 219 22.04 17.84 28.24
N ASN A 220 21.24 18.89 28.20
CA ASN A 220 20.65 19.48 29.39
C ASN A 220 19.62 18.50 30.02
N LYS A 221 19.22 18.77 31.27
CA LYS A 221 18.30 17.90 32.00
C LYS A 221 16.94 17.76 31.30
N ASP A 222 16.38 18.85 30.78
CA ASP A 222 15.06 18.85 30.15
C ASP A 222 15.02 17.96 28.89
N SER A 223 16.08 18.00 28.06
CA SER A 223 16.24 17.13 26.91
C SER A 223 16.38 15.66 27.33
N LYS A 224 17.14 15.37 28.40
CA LYS A 224 17.25 14.00 28.93
C LYS A 224 15.91 13.46 29.44
N ASP A 225 15.16 14.28 30.17
CA ASP A 225 13.83 13.93 30.67
C ASP A 225 12.84 13.75 29.50
N ARG A 226 12.93 14.56 28.45
CA ARG A 226 12.14 14.41 27.21
C ARG A 226 12.49 13.12 26.47
N LEU A 227 13.78 12.83 26.30
CA LEU A 227 14.27 11.61 25.64
C LEU A 227 13.77 10.35 26.35
N SER A 228 13.83 10.34 27.68
CA SER A 228 13.30 9.22 28.49
C SER A 228 11.80 8.98 28.24
N ARG A 229 10.99 10.05 28.19
CA ARG A 229 9.56 9.94 27.86
C ARG A 229 9.33 9.40 26.44
N LEU A 230 10.05 9.92 25.44
CA LEU A 230 9.92 9.47 24.05
C LEU A 230 10.32 8.00 23.86
N ILE A 231 11.35 7.53 24.58
CA ILE A 231 11.75 6.12 24.57
C ILE A 231 10.62 5.24 25.12
N HIS A 232 9.98 5.67 26.20
CA HIS A 232 8.84 4.97 26.79
C HIS A 232 7.61 4.97 25.87
N GLU A 233 7.37 6.06 25.12
CA GLU A 233 6.31 6.13 24.11
C GLU A 233 6.49 5.10 22.98
N ILE A 234 7.73 4.83 22.56
CA ILE A 234 8.01 3.78 21.56
C ILE A 234 7.72 2.39 22.14
N ASN A 235 8.28 2.11 23.31
CA ASN A 235 8.07 0.86 24.03
C ASN A 235 8.34 1.05 25.52
N SER A 236 7.33 0.79 26.34
CA SER A 236 7.41 0.94 27.79
C SER A 236 8.39 -0.03 28.47
N ASN A 237 8.82 -1.08 27.76
CA ASN A 237 9.81 -2.04 28.25
C ASN A 237 11.26 -1.59 28.06
N TYR A 238 11.50 -0.51 27.30
CA TYR A 238 12.84 0.06 27.16
C TYR A 238 13.23 0.78 28.44
N ASP A 239 14.43 0.44 28.93
CA ASP A 239 14.92 0.86 30.23
C ASP A 239 16.35 1.40 30.10
N LEU A 240 16.50 2.71 30.33
CA LEU A 240 17.78 3.41 30.30
C LEU A 240 18.67 3.08 31.51
N GLU A 241 18.17 2.37 32.53
CA GLU A 241 19.03 1.87 33.61
C GLU A 241 19.84 0.64 33.17
N LYS A 242 19.34 -0.11 32.17
CA LYS A 242 19.99 -1.33 31.66
C LYS A 242 20.99 -1.07 30.53
N TYR A 243 20.80 0.01 29.78
CA TYR A 243 21.58 0.35 28.61
C TYR A 243 22.01 1.80 28.68
N ASN A 244 23.22 2.11 28.21
CA ASN A 244 23.53 3.52 27.94
C ASN A 244 22.65 4.03 26.79
N PHE A 245 22.45 5.35 26.70
CA PHE A 245 21.54 5.95 25.72
C PHE A 245 21.86 5.55 24.26
N LYS A 246 23.14 5.38 23.92
CA LYS A 246 23.58 5.01 22.58
C LYS A 246 23.15 3.59 22.22
N GLU A 247 23.40 2.64 23.11
CA GLU A 247 22.95 1.25 22.98
C GLU A 247 21.42 1.18 22.89
N MET A 248 20.73 1.96 23.71
CA MET A 248 19.27 2.04 23.67
C MET A 248 18.78 2.56 22.31
N LEU A 249 19.39 3.64 21.79
CA LEU A 249 19.04 4.16 20.48
C LEU A 249 19.31 3.14 19.36
N ALA A 250 20.39 2.36 19.46
CA ALA A 250 20.69 1.29 18.52
C ALA A 250 19.64 0.17 18.55
N VAL A 251 19.19 -0.23 19.75
CA VAL A 251 18.11 -1.21 19.93
C VAL A 251 16.81 -0.69 19.33
N ILE A 252 16.43 0.55 19.63
CA ILE A 252 15.23 1.19 19.07
C ILE A 252 15.27 1.20 17.55
N CYS A 253 16.40 1.59 16.95
CA CYS A 253 16.54 1.60 15.48
C CYS A 253 16.38 0.19 14.89
N SER A 254 16.96 -0.83 15.51
CA SER A 254 16.85 -2.23 15.08
C SER A 254 15.42 -2.75 15.19
N ASP A 255 14.74 -2.47 16.31
CA ASP A 255 13.36 -2.92 16.54
C ASP A 255 12.38 -2.22 15.60
N ILE A 256 12.62 -0.93 15.33
CA ILE A 256 11.80 -0.21 14.35
C ILE A 256 11.99 -0.77 12.95
N GLU A 257 13.23 -1.02 12.52
CA GLU A 257 13.50 -1.59 11.18
C GLU A 257 12.89 -2.98 11.00
N SER A 258 13.05 -3.84 12.00
CA SER A 258 12.72 -5.27 11.88
C SER A 258 11.24 -5.57 12.13
N ASP A 259 10.56 -4.79 12.98
CA ASP A 259 9.19 -5.08 13.39
C ASP A 259 8.19 -3.97 13.00
N ILE A 260 8.48 -2.71 13.35
CA ILE A 260 7.52 -1.61 13.20
C ILE A 260 7.38 -1.19 11.73
N LEU A 261 8.49 -0.97 11.03
CA LEU A 261 8.50 -0.47 9.66
C LEU A 261 7.80 -1.42 8.66
N PRO A 262 8.03 -2.75 8.69
CA PRO A 262 7.30 -3.68 7.81
C PRO A 262 5.80 -3.73 8.09
N LYS A 263 5.40 -3.68 9.37
CA LYS A 263 3.99 -3.63 9.77
C LYS A 263 3.32 -2.32 9.34
N LEU A 264 4.04 -1.21 9.45
CA LEU A 264 3.56 0.11 9.04
C LEU A 264 3.38 0.16 7.52
N LEU A 265 4.39 -0.26 6.74
CA LEU A 265 4.30 -0.36 5.28
C LEU A 265 3.11 -1.20 4.82
N LYS A 266 2.89 -2.36 5.47
CA LYS A 266 1.74 -3.23 5.17
C LYS A 266 0.41 -2.54 5.49
N SER A 267 0.33 -1.79 6.58
CA SER A 267 -0.87 -1.09 7.00
C SER A 267 -1.19 0.09 6.07
N VAL A 268 -0.18 0.90 5.72
CA VAL A 268 -0.32 2.03 4.78
C VAL A 268 -0.74 1.53 3.39
N LYS A 269 -0.13 0.44 2.88
CA LYS A 269 -0.56 -0.18 1.62
C LYS A 269 -2.04 -0.54 1.66
N ARG A 270 -2.49 -1.24 2.71
CA ARG A 270 -3.92 -1.62 2.86
C ARG A 270 -4.87 -0.42 2.92
N VAL A 271 -4.46 0.67 3.57
CA VAL A 271 -5.25 1.91 3.63
C VAL A 271 -5.39 2.52 2.23
N ASN A 272 -4.30 2.53 1.46
CA ASN A 272 -4.24 3.13 0.12
C ASN A 272 -4.75 2.20 -0.99
N ASP A 273 -4.86 0.89 -0.74
CA ASP A 273 -5.34 -0.07 -1.72
C ASP A 273 -6.76 0.30 -2.17
N GLY A 274 -7.02 0.21 -3.47
CA GLY A 274 -8.34 0.48 -4.05
C GLY A 274 -9.35 -0.63 -3.77
N LEU A 275 -10.23 -0.86 -4.75
CA LEU A 275 -11.04 -2.08 -4.76
C LEU A 275 -10.14 -3.27 -5.12
N SER A 276 -10.35 -4.39 -4.44
CA SER A 276 -9.75 -5.66 -4.80
C SER A 276 -10.19 -6.10 -6.21
N VAL A 277 -9.36 -6.92 -6.85
CA VAL A 277 -9.67 -7.52 -8.16
C VAL A 277 -11.03 -8.23 -8.13
N ILE A 278 -11.35 -8.90 -7.02
CA ILE A 278 -12.63 -9.58 -6.82
C ILE A 278 -13.81 -8.60 -6.81
N GLU A 279 -13.69 -7.47 -6.09
CA GLU A 279 -14.75 -6.44 -6.07
C GLU A 279 -14.96 -5.82 -7.45
N ILE A 280 -13.87 -5.55 -8.18
CA ILE A 280 -13.92 -5.07 -9.57
C ILE A 280 -14.61 -6.10 -10.48
N ASP A 281 -14.27 -7.39 -10.34
CA ASP A 281 -14.89 -8.47 -11.11
C ASP A 281 -16.39 -8.59 -10.83
N ILE A 282 -16.83 -8.47 -9.58
CA ILE A 282 -18.25 -8.48 -9.20
C ILE A 282 -18.97 -7.27 -9.81
N ILE A 283 -18.41 -6.07 -9.69
CA ILE A 283 -18.98 -4.85 -10.29
C ILE A 283 -19.14 -5.01 -11.80
N ASN A 284 -18.13 -5.54 -12.48
CA ASN A 284 -18.20 -5.79 -13.91
C ASN A 284 -19.26 -6.84 -14.26
N THR A 285 -19.37 -7.90 -13.45
CA THR A 285 -20.42 -8.93 -13.63
C THR A 285 -21.82 -8.33 -13.48
N ILE A 286 -22.04 -7.45 -12.49
CA ILE A 286 -23.31 -6.74 -12.32
C ILE A 286 -23.62 -5.86 -13.54
N LYS A 287 -22.63 -5.10 -14.05
CA LYS A 287 -22.80 -4.25 -15.23
C LYS A 287 -23.20 -5.06 -16.47
N VAL A 288 -22.53 -6.17 -16.73
CA VAL A 288 -22.83 -7.04 -17.88
C VAL A 288 -24.19 -7.73 -17.68
N SER A 289 -24.52 -8.17 -16.46
CA SER A 289 -25.84 -8.72 -16.09
C SER A 289 -26.98 -7.72 -16.37
N LEU A 290 -26.80 -6.45 -15.98
CA LEU A 290 -27.79 -5.40 -16.27
C LEU A 290 -27.93 -5.15 -17.78
N LEU A 291 -26.82 -5.14 -18.51
CA LEU A 291 -26.83 -4.90 -19.95
C LEU A 291 -27.56 -6.03 -20.70
N ILE A 292 -27.15 -7.28 -20.48
CA ILE A 292 -27.66 -8.46 -21.20
C ILE A 292 -28.98 -8.97 -20.64
N GLY A 293 -29.22 -8.77 -19.35
CA GLY A 293 -30.38 -9.30 -18.64
C GLY A 293 -31.56 -8.35 -18.53
N VAL A 294 -31.34 -7.04 -18.72
CA VAL A 294 -32.39 -6.01 -18.58
C VAL A 294 -32.42 -5.08 -19.77
N ILE A 295 -31.33 -4.33 -20.04
CA ILE A 295 -31.35 -3.26 -21.05
C ILE A 295 -31.58 -3.82 -22.45
N LEU A 296 -30.79 -4.80 -22.88
CA LEU A 296 -30.90 -5.38 -24.21
C LEU A 296 -32.23 -6.15 -24.43
N PRO A 297 -32.74 -6.95 -23.46
CA PRO A 297 -34.08 -7.54 -23.55
C PRO A 297 -35.20 -6.51 -23.70
N LEU A 298 -35.12 -5.37 -22.99
CA LEU A 298 -36.10 -4.29 -23.14
C LEU A 298 -36.04 -3.65 -24.53
N LEU A 299 -34.83 -3.43 -25.08
CA LEU A 299 -34.68 -2.94 -26.45
C LEU A 299 -35.21 -3.93 -27.49
N ASN A 300 -35.12 -5.24 -27.24
CA ASN A 300 -35.66 -6.27 -28.12
C ASN A 300 -37.19 -6.26 -28.19
N LEU A 301 -37.89 -5.67 -27.20
CA LEU A 301 -39.34 -5.45 -27.30
C LEU A 301 -39.72 -4.44 -28.39
N ALA A 302 -38.80 -3.55 -28.79
CA ALA A 302 -39.04 -2.56 -29.83
C ALA A 302 -38.87 -3.11 -31.26
N ILE A 303 -38.37 -4.34 -31.42
CA ILE A 303 -38.18 -4.98 -32.73
C ILE A 303 -39.52 -5.52 -33.22
N SER A 304 -39.96 -5.07 -34.40
CA SER A 304 -41.24 -5.46 -35.01
C SER A 304 -41.19 -6.81 -35.74
N GLU A 305 -40.02 -7.22 -36.22
CA GLU A 305 -39.85 -8.47 -36.96
C GLU A 305 -39.76 -9.68 -36.02
N TYR A 306 -40.73 -10.59 -36.12
CA TYR A 306 -40.89 -11.72 -35.21
C TYR A 306 -39.68 -12.67 -35.18
N ALA A 307 -39.19 -13.09 -36.36
CA ALA A 307 -38.07 -14.03 -36.46
C ALA A 307 -36.77 -13.44 -35.87
N MET A 308 -36.53 -12.14 -36.09
CA MET A 308 -35.37 -11.45 -35.53
C MET A 308 -35.47 -11.32 -34.01
N LYS A 309 -36.66 -10.98 -33.50
CA LYS A 309 -36.94 -10.87 -32.06
C LYS A 309 -36.74 -12.21 -31.34
N GLU A 310 -37.16 -13.31 -31.94
CA GLU A 310 -37.01 -14.67 -31.41
C GLU A 310 -35.54 -15.09 -31.34
N PHE A 311 -34.80 -14.92 -32.44
CA PHE A 311 -33.37 -15.19 -32.50
C PHE A 311 -32.57 -14.38 -31.46
N ILE A 312 -32.87 -13.09 -31.31
CA ILE A 312 -32.21 -12.24 -30.31
C ILE A 312 -32.56 -12.65 -28.88
N SER A 313 -33.82 -13.02 -28.61
CA SER A 313 -34.26 -13.50 -27.29
C SER A 313 -33.49 -14.74 -26.86
N ILE A 314 -33.31 -15.68 -27.79
CA ILE A 314 -32.51 -16.89 -27.60
C ILE A 314 -31.05 -16.55 -27.23
N LEU A 315 -30.42 -15.62 -27.96
CA LEU A 315 -29.05 -15.20 -27.66
C LEU A 315 -28.93 -14.63 -26.25
N PHE A 316 -29.93 -13.87 -25.80
CA PHE A 316 -29.96 -13.37 -24.41
C PHE A 316 -30.11 -14.48 -23.39
N ILE A 317 -30.95 -15.49 -23.64
CA ILE A 317 -31.08 -16.65 -22.74
C ILE A 317 -29.72 -17.32 -22.57
N VAL A 318 -29.06 -17.65 -23.68
CA VAL A 318 -27.75 -18.31 -23.68
C VAL A 318 -26.70 -17.46 -22.96
N ALA A 319 -26.65 -16.16 -23.25
CA ALA A 319 -25.71 -15.25 -22.61
C ALA A 319 -25.94 -15.11 -21.09
N ASN A 320 -27.21 -15.04 -20.66
CA ASN A 320 -27.57 -14.97 -19.24
C ASN A 320 -27.20 -16.26 -18.48
N PHE A 321 -27.53 -17.43 -19.03
CA PHE A 321 -27.12 -18.70 -18.43
C PHE A 321 -25.58 -18.83 -18.39
N SER A 322 -24.89 -18.43 -19.45
CA SER A 322 -23.43 -18.46 -19.51
C SER A 322 -22.80 -17.57 -18.43
N MET A 323 -23.34 -16.37 -18.21
CA MET A 323 -22.91 -15.48 -17.13
C MET A 323 -23.19 -16.06 -15.74
N PHE A 324 -24.38 -16.64 -15.55
CA PHE A 324 -24.72 -17.30 -14.28
C PHE A 324 -23.73 -18.42 -13.96
N PHE A 325 -23.46 -19.31 -14.93
CA PHE A 325 -22.46 -20.37 -14.75
C PHE A 325 -21.06 -19.82 -14.51
N TYR A 326 -20.62 -18.83 -15.31
CA TYR A 326 -19.34 -18.17 -15.11
C TYR A 326 -19.20 -17.64 -13.68
N PHE A 327 -20.24 -16.99 -13.16
CA PHE A 327 -20.25 -16.47 -11.80
C PHE A 327 -20.22 -17.58 -10.75
N VAL A 328 -21.02 -18.64 -10.89
CA VAL A 328 -20.99 -19.78 -9.96
C VAL A 328 -19.60 -20.42 -9.90
N PHE A 329 -18.94 -20.60 -11.04
CA PHE A 329 -17.56 -21.10 -11.10
C PHE A 329 -16.56 -20.12 -10.45
N ARG A 330 -16.74 -18.81 -10.65
CA ARG A 330 -15.89 -17.79 -10.06
C ARG A 330 -16.09 -17.60 -8.57
N ILE A 331 -17.31 -17.71 -8.04
CA ILE A 331 -17.59 -17.69 -6.60
C ILE A 331 -16.73 -18.71 -5.87
N LYS A 332 -16.66 -19.94 -6.38
CA LYS A 332 -15.87 -21.00 -5.74
C LYS A 332 -14.39 -20.65 -5.66
N LYS A 333 -13.87 -19.99 -6.69
CA LYS A 333 -12.50 -19.45 -6.69
C LYS A 333 -12.35 -18.30 -5.68
N PHE A 334 -13.32 -17.38 -5.63
CA PHE A 334 -13.33 -16.27 -4.68
C PHE A 334 -13.42 -16.71 -3.21
N SER A 335 -14.13 -17.80 -2.91
CA SER A 335 -14.18 -18.38 -1.57
C SER A 335 -12.86 -19.04 -1.15
N ASN A 336 -12.08 -19.55 -2.11
CA ASN A 336 -10.80 -20.20 -1.83
C ASN A 336 -9.63 -19.21 -1.70
N GLU A 337 -9.69 -18.05 -2.37
CA GLU A 337 -8.70 -16.96 -2.25
C GLU A 337 -8.89 -16.11 -0.97
N GLN A 338 -9.84 -16.49 -0.10
CA GLN A 338 -10.07 -15.87 1.22
C GLN A 338 -9.24 -16.50 2.36
N ILE A 339 -8.56 -17.62 2.10
CA ILE A 339 -7.61 -18.29 3.00
C ILE A 339 -6.20 -17.96 2.51
#